data_AF-A0A1I4QUK9-F1
#
_entry.id   AF-A0A1I4QUK9-F1
#
_cell.length_a   1.000
_cell.length_b   1.000
_cell.length_c   1.000
_cell.angle_alpha   90.00
_cell.angle_beta   90.00
_cell.angle_gamma   90.00
#
_symmetry.space_group_name_H-M   'P 1'
#
loop_
_entity.id
_entity.type
_entity.pdbx_description
1 polymer ?
#
loop_
_entity_poly.entity_id
_entity_poly.type
_entity_poly.pdbx_seq_one_letter_code
_entity_poly.pdbx_strand_id
1 'polypeptide(L)' 'MKSIITEMHQIMKETPDVLAMEEKLQQLMYSWFSDLVGEALTLLDDPVSEVKKDEGWDVETRDARTIQFLFGPVQ' A
#
# COMPACT_ATOMS: atom_id res chain seq x y z
N MET A 1 -5.45 13.35 -4.10
CA MET A 1 -4.22 12.56 -3.95
C MET A 1 -3.13 13.21 -4.77
N LYS A 2 -1.98 13.53 -4.18
CA LYS A 2 -0.77 13.79 -4.99
C LYS A 2 -0.40 12.46 -5.66
N SER A 3 0.04 12.52 -6.92
CA SER A 3 0.53 11.33 -7.59
C SER A 3 1.83 10.87 -6.94
N ILE A 4 2.05 9.56 -6.82
CA ILE A 4 3.34 8.99 -6.41
C ILE A 4 4.48 9.58 -7.24
N ILE A 5 4.24 9.87 -8.53
CA ILE A 5 5.20 10.51 -9.43
C ILE A 5 5.62 11.91 -8.94
N THR A 6 4.68 12.69 -8.40
CA THR A 6 4.98 14.03 -7.86
C THR A 6 5.89 13.93 -6.64
N GLU A 7 5.65 12.96 -5.77
CA GLU A 7 6.46 12.74 -4.56
C GLU A 7 7.84 12.20 -4.91
N MET A 8 7.95 11.28 -5.87
CA MET A 8 9.23 10.84 -6.41
C MET A 8 10.06 12.02 -6.95
N HIS A 9 9.44 12.91 -7.73
CA HIS A 9 10.12 14.12 -8.22
C HIS A 9 10.59 15.04 -7.10
N GLN A 10 9.83 15.13 -6.02
CA GLN A 10 10.21 15.94 -4.88
C GLN A 10 11.41 15.32 -4.15
N ILE A 11 11.39 14.01 -3.90
CA ILE A 11 12.50 13.27 -3.29
C ILE A 11 13.79 13.45 -4.10
N MET A 12 13.72 13.32 -5.44
CA MET A 12 14.86 13.48 -6.34
C MET A 12 15.44 14.90 -6.33
N LYS A 13 14.62 15.93 -6.09
CA LYS A 13 15.09 17.32 -6.02
C LYS A 13 15.71 17.68 -4.67
N GLU A 14 15.16 17.13 -3.59
CA GLU A 14 15.50 17.52 -2.21
C GLU A 14 16.59 16.63 -1.60
N THR A 15 16.89 15.47 -2.20
CA THR A 15 17.86 14.51 -1.67
C THR A 15 19.03 14.34 -2.64
N PRO A 16 20.12 15.12 -2.49
CA PRO A 16 21.26 15.07 -3.39
C PRO A 16 22.15 13.83 -3.18
N ASP A 17 22.12 13.23 -1.99
CA ASP A 17 22.81 11.97 -1.73
C ASP A 17 22.05 10.82 -2.38
N VAL A 18 22.74 10.07 -3.24
CA VAL A 18 22.12 9.03 -4.09
C VAL A 18 21.58 7.87 -3.27
N LEU A 19 22.31 7.44 -2.23
CA LEU A 19 21.90 6.32 -1.39
C LEU A 19 20.65 6.67 -0.57
N ALA A 20 20.65 7.86 0.05
CA ALA A 20 19.49 8.35 0.79
C ALA A 20 18.28 8.60 -0.12
N MET A 21 18.51 9.02 -1.37
CA MET A 21 17.45 9.16 -2.37
C MET A 21 16.83 7.80 -2.70
N GLU A 22 17.65 6.78 -2.97
CA GLU A 22 17.19 5.42 -3.25
C GLU A 22 16.35 4.86 -2.10
N GLU A 23 16.83 4.98 -0.86
CA GLU A 23 16.10 4.50 0.32
C GLU A 23 14.73 5.19 0.46
N LYS A 24 14.67 6.52 0.30
CA LYS A 24 13.41 7.27 0.35
C LYS A 24 12.43 6.87 -0.75
N LEU A 25 12.92 6.65 -1.97
CA LEU A 25 12.08 6.19 -3.08
C LEU A 25 11.55 4.79 -2.80
N GLN A 26 12.38 3.89 -2.26
CA GLN A 26 11.96 2.54 -1.89
C GLN A 26 10.88 2.56 -0.80
N GLN A 27 11.06 3.39 0.25
CA GLN A 27 10.06 3.57 1.31
C GLN A 27 8.74 4.12 0.77
N LEU A 28 8.80 5.13 -0.11
CA LEU A 28 7.61 5.69 -0.77
C LEU A 28 6.85 4.61 -1.56
N MET A 29 7.55 3.85 -2.40
CA MET A 29 6.93 2.77 -3.18
C MET A 29 6.33 1.71 -2.28
N TYR A 30 7.03 1.32 -1.21
CA TYR A 30 6.54 0.31 -0.27
C TYR A 30 5.26 0.77 0.45
N SER A 31 5.24 2.00 0.97
CA SER A 31 4.05 2.56 1.64
C SER A 31 2.88 2.65 0.67
N TRP A 32 3.11 3.26 -0.50
CA TRP A 32 2.05 3.46 -1.49
C TRP A 32 1.44 2.13 -1.97
N PHE A 33 2.28 1.12 -2.25
CA PHE A 33 1.77 -0.20 -2.63
C PHE A 33 1.04 -0.90 -1.49
N SER A 34 1.55 -0.81 -0.26
CA SER A 34 0.91 -1.42 0.91
C SER A 34 -0.49 -0.85 1.14
N ASP A 35 -0.63 0.47 1.05
CA ASP A 35 -1.92 1.16 1.19
C ASP A 35 -2.89 0.74 0.09
N LEU A 36 -2.43 0.72 -1.17
CA LEU A 36 -3.26 0.34 -2.31
C LEU A 36 -3.74 -1.12 -2.21
N VAL A 37 -2.85 -2.05 -1.82
CA VAL A 37 -3.22 -3.46 -1.64
C VAL A 37 -4.15 -3.63 -0.44
N GLY A 38 -3.93 -2.91 0.64
CA GLY A 38 -4.81 -2.91 1.81
C GLY A 38 -6.23 -2.46 1.45
N GLU A 39 -6.36 -1.38 0.67
CA GLU A 39 -7.65 -0.92 0.15
C GLU A 39 -8.31 -1.96 -0.75
N ALA A 40 -7.55 -2.53 -1.70
CA ALA A 40 -8.07 -3.56 -2.60
C ALA A 40 -8.57 -4.80 -1.86
N LEU A 41 -7.84 -5.28 -0.84
CA LEU A 41 -8.26 -6.41 -0.02
C LEU A 41 -9.50 -6.08 0.83
N THR A 42 -9.59 -4.86 1.34
CA THR A 42 -10.77 -4.39 2.09
C THR A 42 -12.01 -4.42 1.19
N LEU A 43 -11.91 -3.93 -0.05
CA LEU A 43 -12.98 -3.98 -1.03
C LEU A 43 -13.41 -5.40 -1.41
N LEU A 44 -12.49 -6.37 -1.32
CA LEU A 44 -12.82 -7.79 -1.54
C LEU A 44 -13.51 -8.43 -0.32
N ASP A 45 -13.13 -8.02 0.89
CA ASP A 45 -13.70 -8.56 2.13
C ASP A 45 -15.10 -7.97 2.43
N ASP A 46 -15.39 -6.73 1.99
CA ASP A 46 -16.66 -6.03 2.29
C ASP A 46 -17.91 -6.79 1.81
N PRO A 47 -18.02 -7.30 0.57
CA PRO A 47 -19.20 -8.05 0.12
C PRO A 47 -19.43 -9.34 0.92
N VAL A 48 -18.35 -10.01 1.34
CA VAL A 48 -18.44 -11.22 2.17
C VAL A 48 -18.99 -10.87 3.55
N SER A 49 -18.51 -9.75 4.12
CA SER A 49 -19.00 -9.24 5.40
C SER A 49 -20.49 -8.87 5.34
N GLU A 50 -20.93 -8.21 4.27
CA GLU A 50 -22.33 -7.83 4.08
C GLU A 50 -23.26 -9.06 4.02
N VAL A 51 -22.92 -10.05 3.17
CA VAL A 51 -23.71 -11.29 3.06
C VAL A 51 -23.79 -12.03 4.40
N LYS A 52 -22.69 -12.07 5.17
CA LYS A 52 -22.67 -12.75 6.47
C LYS A 52 -23.44 -12.01 7.56
N LYS A 53 -23.49 -10.68 7.51
CA LYS A 53 -24.35 -9.89 8.41
C LYS A 53 -25.83 -10.18 8.18
N ASP A 54 -26.25 -10.35 6.94
CA ASP A 54 -27.64 -10.72 6.61
C ASP A 54 -28.01 -12.13 7.11
N GLU A 55 -27.03 -13.02 7.22
CA GLU A 55 -27.16 -14.35 7.84
C GLU A 55 -27.14 -14.30 9.39
N GLY A 56 -26.99 -13.13 10.01
CA GLY A 56 -26.97 -12.93 11.46
C GLY A 56 -25.60 -13.07 12.13
N TRP A 57 -24.50 -13.07 11.35
CA TRP A 57 -23.14 -13.11 11.87
C TRP A 57 -22.60 -11.71 12.14
N ASP A 58 -21.75 -11.57 13.16
CA ASP A 58 -21.03 -10.33 13.44
C ASP A 58 -19.54 -10.48 13.09
N VAL A 59 -18.89 -9.37 12.73
CA VAL A 59 -17.47 -9.36 12.40
C VAL A 59 -16.67 -9.23 13.69
N GLU A 60 -16.04 -10.32 14.12
CA GLU A 60 -15.27 -10.35 15.38
C GLU A 60 -13.92 -9.62 15.27
N THR A 61 -13.18 -9.83 14.16
CA THR A 61 -11.93 -9.10 13.87
C THR A 61 -11.71 -8.89 12.38
N ARG A 62 -10.99 -7.81 12.03
CA ARG A 62 -10.33 -7.63 10.73
C ARG A 62 -8.83 -7.72 10.98
N ASP A 63 -8.28 -8.94 10.91
CA ASP A 63 -6.87 -9.15 11.21
C ASP A 63 -5.98 -8.45 10.18
N ALA A 64 -4.96 -7.75 10.68
CA ALA A 64 -3.93 -7.17 9.83
C ALA A 64 -3.18 -8.29 9.10
N ARG A 65 -3.03 -8.17 7.78
CA ARG A 65 -2.30 -9.13 6.95
C ARG A 65 -0.93 -8.56 6.60
N THR A 66 0.13 -9.32 6.86
CA THR A 66 1.48 -8.96 6.39
C THR A 66 1.69 -9.56 5.01
N ILE A 67 1.95 -8.70 4.02
CA ILE A 67 2.25 -9.11 2.65
C ILE A 67 3.68 -8.69 2.33
N GLN A 68 4.48 -9.65 1.82
CA GLN A 68 5.82 -9.35 1.33
C GLN A 68 5.75 -8.99 -0.15
N PHE A 69 6.29 -7.82 -0.48
CA PHE A 69 6.46 -7.38 -1.85
C PHE A 69 7.92 -7.57 -2.27
N LEU A 70 8.13 -8.17 -3.44
CA LEU A 70 9.43 -8.22 -4.10
C LEU A 70 9.36 -7.32 -5.33
N PHE A 71 10.13 -6.23 -5.31
CA PHE A 71 10.32 -5.39 -6.48
C PHE A 71 11.49 -5.97 -7.31
N GLY A 72 11.20 -6.33 -8.56
CA GLY A 72 12.19 -6.84 -9.50
C GLY A 72 13.03 -5.72 -10.13
N PRO A 73 14.03 -6.08 -10.95
CA PRO A 73 14.82 -5.10 -11.69
C PRO A 73 13.93 -4.28 -12.64
N VAL A 74 14.15 -2.97 -12.66
CA VAL A 74 13.48 -2.01 -13.56
C VAL A 74 14.53 -1.50 -14.57
N GLN A 75 14.18 -1.47 -15.86
CA GLN A 75 15.03 -1.00 -16.96
C GLN A 75 14.56 0.37 -17.48
#